data_AF-A0A8S9K9W3-F1
#
_entry.id   AF-A0A8S9K9W3-F1
#
_cell.length_a   1.000
_cell.length_b   1.000
_cell.length_c   1.000
_cell.angle_alpha   90.00
_cell.angle_beta   90.00
_cell.angle_gamma   90.00
#
_symmetry.space_group_name_H-M   'P 1'
#
loop_
_entity.id
_entity.type
_entity.pdbx_description
1 polymer ?
#
loop_
_entity_poly.entity_id
_entity_poly.type
_entity_poly.pdbx_seq_one_letter_code
_entity_poly.pdbx_strand_id
1 'polypeptide(L)'
;MGIKDTVPPFLDPHLSDSDILTGVCFASAGSGYDNYTDLATLSLSVDKQADMFRSYMARLSRIVGDEKAAKIVSEALVIVSSGTNDFDINLYDTPSPRIKLGVEGYQDFILSGVHNFVQELYDIGCRKIMVLGLPPIGCLPVQMTFARQKQNERRCIDKQNSDSQEYNQKLKKSLTDIQSNLTGGVIFYADIYGTILDMATNPQSYGTGIKETTRGCCGTGELELSYLCNPLTRTCPDANDYLFWDDIHPTQLAYLVVSLSLVDQILHELYDIGCRKIMVLGLPPIGCLPVQMTFARQKQNERRCIDKQNSDSQEYNNKLKKSLMDIQSNLTGSVIFYADIYGTILDMATNPQSYGIKETTRGCCGTGELELSYLCNPLTRTCPDANDYLFWDDIHPTQLAYLVVSLSLVDQILHVLQ
;
A
#
# COMPACT_ATOMS: atom_id res chain seq x y z
N MET A 1 -3.39 15.42 -3.13
CA MET A 1 -3.28 14.38 -4.17
C MET A 1 -4.43 13.36 -4.15
N GLY A 2 -5.48 13.52 -3.31
CA GLY A 2 -6.63 12.60 -3.33
C GLY A 2 -6.30 11.14 -3.00
N ILE A 3 -5.11 10.88 -2.42
CA ILE A 3 -4.68 9.55 -1.99
C ILE A 3 -5.27 9.34 -0.60
N LYS A 4 -6.12 8.34 -0.47
CA LYS A 4 -6.76 7.95 0.79
C LYS A 4 -5.75 7.28 1.71
N ASP A 5 -5.99 7.37 3.02
CA ASP A 5 -5.24 6.64 4.04
C ASP A 5 -5.31 5.11 3.82
N THR A 6 -6.43 4.62 3.27
CA THR A 6 -6.62 3.23 2.86
C THR A 6 -7.36 3.14 1.53
N VAL A 7 -7.05 2.10 0.74
CA VAL A 7 -7.78 1.81 -0.50
C VAL A 7 -8.96 0.89 -0.17
N PRO A 8 -10.23 1.34 -0.31
CA PRO A 8 -11.38 0.56 0.10
C PRO A 8 -11.59 -0.65 -0.82
N PRO A 9 -12.14 -1.77 -0.31
CA PRO A 9 -12.44 -2.93 -1.13
C PRO A 9 -13.63 -2.66 -2.05
N PHE A 10 -13.56 -3.15 -3.29
CA PHE A 10 -14.61 -2.95 -4.29
C PHE A 10 -15.97 -3.53 -3.88
N LEU A 11 -15.96 -4.58 -3.05
CA LEU A 11 -17.17 -5.24 -2.54
C LEU A 11 -17.75 -4.59 -1.29
N ASP A 12 -17.21 -3.47 -0.81
CA ASP A 12 -17.82 -2.73 0.30
C ASP A 12 -19.23 -2.24 -0.11
N PRO A 13 -20.30 -2.65 0.58
CA PRO A 13 -21.66 -2.20 0.27
C PRO A 13 -21.84 -0.67 0.43
N HIS A 14 -20.92 0.00 1.12
CA HIS A 14 -20.90 1.44 1.33
C HIS A 14 -19.91 2.18 0.41
N LEU A 15 -19.31 1.50 -0.57
CA LEU A 15 -18.36 2.09 -1.50
C LEU A 15 -18.99 3.25 -2.29
N SER A 16 -18.52 4.48 -2.04
CA SER A 16 -19.08 5.68 -2.65
C SER A 16 -18.59 5.93 -4.08
N ASP A 17 -19.26 6.80 -4.82
CA ASP A 17 -18.79 7.19 -6.16
C ASP A 17 -17.48 7.99 -6.11
N SER A 18 -17.24 8.78 -5.05
CA SER A 18 -15.92 9.41 -4.88
C SER A 18 -14.84 8.37 -4.64
N ASP A 19 -15.18 7.25 -3.99
CA ASP A 19 -14.20 6.21 -3.75
C ASP A 19 -13.68 5.59 -5.03
N ILE A 20 -14.60 5.38 -5.98
CA ILE A 20 -14.31 4.85 -7.32
C ILE A 20 -13.33 5.76 -8.09
N LEU A 21 -13.34 7.07 -7.86
CA LEU A 21 -12.50 8.01 -8.61
C LEU A 21 -11.02 8.00 -8.20
N THR A 22 -10.71 7.51 -7.00
CA THR A 22 -9.38 7.68 -6.40
C THR A 22 -8.69 6.36 -6.07
N GLY A 23 -9.28 5.23 -6.42
CA GLY A 23 -8.71 3.89 -6.26
C GLY A 23 -9.52 2.96 -5.35
N VAL A 24 -9.53 1.69 -5.71
CA VAL A 24 -10.24 0.59 -5.03
C VAL A 24 -9.40 -0.69 -5.04
N CYS A 25 -9.66 -1.58 -4.09
CA CYS A 25 -8.95 -2.84 -3.93
C CYS A 25 -9.83 -4.02 -4.37
N PHE A 26 -9.29 -4.91 -5.19
CA PHE A 26 -9.97 -6.11 -5.68
C PHE A 26 -9.44 -7.41 -5.06
N ALA A 27 -8.42 -7.30 -4.20
CA ALA A 27 -7.73 -8.46 -3.65
C ALA A 27 -8.68 -9.34 -2.83
N SER A 28 -8.52 -10.66 -2.98
CA SER A 28 -9.19 -11.67 -2.15
C SER A 28 -8.13 -12.45 -1.38
N ALA A 29 -8.24 -12.48 -0.05
CA ALA A 29 -7.35 -13.30 0.77
C ALA A 29 -7.49 -14.78 0.38
N GLY A 30 -6.36 -15.49 0.33
CA GLY A 30 -6.31 -16.90 -0.07
C GLY A 30 -6.31 -17.15 -1.58
N SER A 31 -6.42 -16.13 -2.43
CA SER A 31 -6.43 -16.33 -3.88
C SER A 31 -5.04 -16.64 -4.44
N GLY A 32 -5.01 -17.32 -5.57
CA GLY A 32 -3.81 -17.59 -6.36
C GLY A 32 -4.06 -17.50 -7.87
N TYR A 33 -3.04 -17.79 -8.66
CA TYR A 33 -3.17 -17.96 -10.11
C TYR A 33 -3.64 -19.37 -10.50
N ASP A 34 -3.56 -20.33 -9.57
CA ASP A 34 -4.12 -21.66 -9.74
C ASP A 34 -5.53 -21.75 -9.15
N ASN A 35 -6.53 -22.01 -10.00
CA ASN A 35 -7.91 -22.20 -9.55
C ASN A 35 -8.06 -23.29 -8.47
N TYR A 36 -7.12 -24.25 -8.37
CA TYR A 36 -7.12 -25.22 -7.28
C TYR A 36 -6.88 -24.55 -5.92
N THR A 37 -6.00 -23.55 -5.85
CA THR A 37 -5.78 -22.72 -4.65
C THR A 37 -7.08 -22.07 -4.21
N ASP A 38 -7.79 -21.43 -5.15
CA ASP A 38 -9.01 -20.69 -4.84
C ASP A 38 -10.13 -21.62 -4.34
N LEU A 39 -10.22 -22.83 -4.91
CA LEU A 39 -11.15 -23.86 -4.44
C LEU A 39 -10.79 -24.36 -3.05
N ALA A 40 -9.50 -24.52 -2.74
CA ALA A 40 -9.03 -24.95 -1.43
C ALA A 40 -9.27 -23.89 -0.34
N THR A 41 -9.16 -22.61 -0.68
CA THR A 41 -9.33 -21.48 0.24
C THR A 41 -10.73 -20.85 0.23
N LEU A 42 -11.60 -21.28 -0.68
CA LEU A 42 -12.91 -20.69 -0.93
C LEU A 42 -12.84 -19.18 -1.25
N SER A 43 -11.77 -18.77 -1.93
CA SER A 43 -11.50 -17.37 -2.27
C SER A 43 -12.00 -17.00 -3.66
N LEU A 44 -12.01 -15.70 -3.97
CA LEU A 44 -12.29 -15.21 -5.32
C LEU A 44 -11.01 -15.29 -6.16
N SER A 45 -11.07 -16.06 -7.24
CA SER A 45 -9.94 -16.22 -8.17
C SER A 45 -9.50 -14.90 -8.78
N VAL A 46 -8.26 -14.84 -9.26
CA VAL A 46 -7.73 -13.67 -9.97
C VAL A 46 -8.61 -13.28 -11.18
N ASP A 47 -9.18 -14.25 -11.89
CA ASP A 47 -10.14 -14.00 -12.98
C ASP A 47 -11.39 -13.26 -12.47
N LYS A 48 -11.90 -13.63 -11.29
CA LYS A 48 -13.03 -12.92 -10.66
C LYS A 48 -12.64 -11.50 -10.23
N GLN A 49 -11.39 -11.28 -9.88
CA GLN A 49 -10.86 -9.93 -9.59
C GLN A 49 -10.80 -9.08 -10.86
N ALA A 50 -10.45 -9.65 -12.02
CA ALA A 50 -10.57 -8.97 -13.32
C ALA A 50 -12.03 -8.68 -13.70
N ASP A 51 -12.96 -9.61 -13.48
CA ASP A 51 -14.42 -9.37 -13.67
C ASP A 51 -14.92 -8.19 -12.81
N MET A 52 -14.48 -8.13 -11.54
CA MET A 52 -14.78 -7.01 -10.66
C MET A 52 -14.17 -5.71 -11.18
N PHE A 53 -12.96 -5.75 -11.74
CA PHE A 53 -12.33 -4.58 -12.35
C PHE A 53 -13.09 -4.09 -13.59
N ARG A 54 -13.62 -4.99 -14.43
CA ARG A 54 -14.52 -4.62 -15.54
C ARG A 54 -15.81 -3.97 -15.04
N SER A 55 -16.36 -4.46 -13.93
CA SER A 55 -17.54 -3.87 -13.27
C SER A 55 -17.23 -2.47 -12.71
N TYR A 56 -16.05 -2.31 -12.12
CA TYR A 56 -15.52 -1.01 -11.71
C TYR A 56 -15.40 -0.05 -12.91
N MET A 57 -14.86 -0.51 -14.05
CA MET A 57 -14.76 0.30 -15.26
C MET A 57 -16.13 0.81 -15.73
N ALA A 58 -17.14 -0.06 -15.77
CA ALA A 58 -18.50 0.33 -16.13
C ALA A 58 -19.09 1.36 -15.16
N ARG A 59 -18.82 1.21 -13.86
CA ARG A 59 -19.23 2.19 -12.84
C ARG A 59 -18.49 3.52 -12.99
N LEU A 60 -17.18 3.48 -13.21
CA LEU A 60 -16.34 4.66 -13.42
C LEU A 60 -16.82 5.46 -14.64
N SER A 61 -17.05 4.79 -15.77
CA SER A 61 -17.63 5.38 -16.98
C SER A 61 -18.96 6.08 -16.72
N ARG A 62 -19.85 5.50 -15.90
CA ARG A 62 -21.11 6.16 -15.53
C ARG A 62 -20.91 7.44 -14.71
N ILE A 63 -19.85 7.54 -13.91
CA ILE A 63 -19.59 8.69 -13.03
C ILE A 63 -18.94 9.83 -13.82
N VAL A 64 -17.96 9.53 -14.67
CA VAL A 64 -17.10 10.55 -15.32
C VAL A 64 -17.15 10.58 -16.85
N GLY A 65 -17.86 9.66 -17.49
CA GLY A 65 -17.84 9.44 -18.93
C GLY A 65 -16.67 8.57 -19.39
N ASP A 66 -16.82 7.93 -20.54
CA ASP A 66 -15.89 6.90 -21.04
C ASP A 66 -14.47 7.43 -21.27
N GLU A 67 -14.33 8.61 -21.87
CA GLU A 67 -13.02 9.21 -22.17
C GLU A 67 -12.22 9.47 -20.88
N LYS A 68 -12.88 10.04 -19.87
CA LYS A 68 -12.24 10.34 -18.59
C LYS A 68 -11.98 9.07 -17.77
N ALA A 69 -12.86 8.08 -17.83
CA ALA A 69 -12.65 6.77 -17.21
C ALA A 69 -11.43 6.04 -17.80
N ALA A 70 -11.33 6.00 -19.13
CA ALA A 70 -10.19 5.43 -19.84
C ALA A 70 -8.88 6.13 -19.46
N LYS A 71 -8.91 7.47 -19.38
CA LYS A 71 -7.75 8.26 -18.93
C LYS A 71 -7.33 7.89 -17.51
N ILE A 72 -8.27 7.90 -16.55
CA ILE A 72 -8.00 7.55 -15.15
C ILE A 72 -7.30 6.18 -15.07
N VAL A 73 -7.81 5.17 -15.78
CA VAL A 73 -7.27 3.81 -15.73
C VAL A 73 -5.92 3.68 -16.44
N SER A 74 -5.73 4.38 -17.56
CA SER A 74 -4.42 4.42 -18.23
C SER A 74 -3.34 5.12 -17.38
N GLU A 75 -3.74 6.06 -16.52
CA GLU A 75 -2.82 6.81 -15.66
C GLU A 75 -2.62 6.18 -14.27
N ALA A 76 -3.52 5.30 -13.83
CA ALA A 76 -3.48 4.62 -12.55
C ALA A 76 -2.31 3.62 -12.45
N LEU A 77 -1.77 3.48 -11.24
CA LEU A 77 -0.88 2.39 -10.88
C LEU A 77 -1.72 1.19 -10.42
N VAL A 78 -1.57 0.05 -11.12
CA VAL A 78 -2.19 -1.21 -10.75
C VAL A 78 -1.15 -2.08 -10.07
N ILE A 79 -1.46 -2.56 -8.86
CA ILE A 79 -0.56 -3.38 -8.05
C ILE A 79 -1.13 -4.79 -7.98
N VAL A 80 -0.35 -5.76 -8.45
CA VAL A 80 -0.70 -7.19 -8.44
C VAL A 80 0.17 -7.90 -7.42
N SER A 81 -0.47 -8.47 -6.39
CA SER A 81 0.15 -9.30 -5.37
C SER A 81 -0.65 -10.59 -5.25
N SER A 82 -0.11 -11.66 -5.85
CA SER A 82 -0.72 -12.99 -5.85
C SER A 82 0.39 -14.02 -6.11
N GLY A 83 0.15 -15.29 -5.79
CA GLY A 83 1.07 -16.40 -6.03
C GLY A 83 1.55 -17.10 -4.77
N THR A 84 1.67 -16.41 -3.63
CA THR A 84 2.15 -17.03 -2.36
C THR A 84 1.32 -18.24 -1.96
N ASN A 85 -0.01 -18.12 -2.04
CA ASN A 85 -0.93 -19.23 -1.73
C ASN A 85 -0.75 -20.42 -2.69
N ASP A 86 -0.41 -20.20 -3.96
CA ASP A 86 -0.18 -21.29 -4.91
C ASP A 86 1.00 -22.16 -4.47
N PHE A 87 2.07 -21.54 -3.96
CA PHE A 87 3.24 -22.27 -3.48
C PHE A 87 3.00 -22.88 -2.10
N ASP A 88 2.56 -22.09 -1.12
CA ASP A 88 2.36 -22.59 0.24
C ASP A 88 1.33 -23.73 0.25
N ILE A 89 0.15 -23.50 -0.31
CA ILE A 89 -0.97 -24.45 -0.19
C ILE A 89 -0.77 -25.65 -1.10
N ASN A 90 -0.45 -25.44 -2.38
CA ASN A 90 -0.50 -26.53 -3.35
C ASN A 90 0.82 -27.29 -3.46
N LEU A 91 1.95 -26.66 -3.15
CA LEU A 91 3.26 -27.30 -3.25
C LEU A 91 3.73 -27.88 -1.90
N TYR A 92 3.44 -27.21 -0.78
CA TYR A 92 3.99 -27.59 0.52
C TYR A 92 2.95 -28.10 1.53
N ASP A 93 1.77 -27.48 1.64
CA ASP A 93 0.86 -27.73 2.76
C ASP A 93 -0.14 -28.85 2.46
N THR A 94 -0.60 -28.96 1.21
CA THR A 94 -1.66 -29.91 0.82
C THR A 94 -1.30 -30.73 -0.42
N PRO A 95 -1.84 -31.97 -0.56
CA PRO A 95 -1.61 -32.79 -1.74
C PRO A 95 -2.38 -32.23 -2.95
N SER A 96 -1.77 -31.33 -3.71
CA SER A 96 -2.34 -30.86 -4.98
C SER A 96 -2.18 -31.92 -6.08
N PRO A 97 -3.19 -32.12 -6.96
CA PRO A 97 -3.05 -32.94 -8.16
C PRO A 97 -1.88 -32.53 -9.05
N ARG A 98 -1.45 -31.25 -8.97
CA ARG A 98 -0.38 -30.67 -9.79
C ARG A 98 1.03 -30.91 -9.24
N ILE A 99 1.18 -31.54 -8.08
CA ILE A 99 2.50 -31.91 -7.53
C ILE A 99 3.30 -32.82 -8.49
N LYS A 100 2.60 -33.53 -9.38
CA LYS A 100 3.20 -34.36 -10.44
C LYS A 100 3.97 -33.57 -11.50
N LEU A 101 3.76 -32.26 -11.61
CA LEU A 101 4.52 -31.38 -12.51
C LEU A 101 5.95 -31.15 -12.01
N GLY A 102 6.24 -31.48 -10.74
CA GLY A 102 7.46 -31.03 -10.07
C GLY A 102 7.46 -29.52 -9.83
N VAL A 103 8.43 -29.04 -9.05
CA VAL A 103 8.54 -27.62 -8.69
C VAL A 103 8.69 -26.74 -9.93
N GLU A 104 9.60 -27.10 -10.83
CA GLU A 104 9.88 -26.32 -12.05
C GLU A 104 8.64 -26.21 -12.96
N GLY A 105 7.97 -27.33 -13.23
CA GLY A 105 6.77 -27.34 -14.06
C GLY A 105 5.59 -26.63 -13.40
N TYR A 106 5.50 -26.63 -12.08
CA TYR A 106 4.49 -25.85 -11.35
C TYR A 106 4.77 -24.35 -11.43
N GLN A 107 6.02 -23.92 -11.27
CA GLN A 107 6.41 -22.51 -11.46
C GLN A 107 6.04 -22.02 -12.86
N ASP A 108 6.32 -22.81 -13.91
CA ASP A 108 6.00 -22.44 -15.29
C ASP A 108 4.47 -22.35 -15.54
N PHE A 109 3.71 -23.23 -14.87
CA PHE A 109 2.25 -23.16 -14.87
C PHE A 109 1.74 -21.86 -14.23
N ILE A 110 2.26 -21.47 -13.06
CA ILE A 110 1.88 -20.22 -12.39
C ILE A 110 2.27 -18.99 -13.23
N LEU A 111 3.47 -18.99 -13.83
CA LEU A 111 3.90 -17.90 -14.71
C LEU A 111 3.00 -17.72 -15.94
N SER A 112 2.44 -18.82 -16.46
CA SER A 112 1.43 -18.74 -17.52
C SER A 112 0.16 -18.04 -17.04
N GLY A 113 -0.26 -18.30 -15.80
CA GLY A 113 -1.37 -17.60 -15.14
C GLY A 113 -1.09 -16.09 -14.97
N VAL A 114 0.11 -15.74 -14.50
CA VAL A 114 0.56 -14.34 -14.39
C VAL A 114 0.50 -13.64 -15.74
N HIS A 115 1.05 -14.25 -16.79
CA HIS A 115 1.04 -13.68 -18.14
C HIS A 115 -0.37 -13.38 -18.62
N ASN A 116 -1.28 -14.34 -18.48
CA ASN A 116 -2.67 -14.18 -18.89
C ASN A 116 -3.36 -13.05 -18.11
N PHE A 117 -3.15 -12.99 -16.79
CA PHE A 117 -3.76 -11.96 -15.95
C PHE A 117 -3.22 -10.55 -16.27
N VAL A 118 -1.91 -10.41 -16.46
CA VAL A 118 -1.29 -9.13 -16.87
C VAL A 118 -1.78 -8.69 -18.24
N GLN A 119 -1.88 -9.61 -19.21
CA GLN A 119 -2.45 -9.32 -20.52
C GLN A 119 -3.90 -8.86 -20.40
N GLU A 120 -4.70 -9.53 -19.58
CA GLU A 120 -6.10 -9.16 -19.37
C GLU A 120 -6.24 -7.75 -18.78
N LEU A 121 -5.45 -7.40 -17.76
CA LEU A 121 -5.45 -6.04 -17.19
C LEU A 121 -5.06 -5.00 -18.25
N TYR A 122 -4.06 -5.30 -19.07
CA TYR A 122 -3.67 -4.42 -20.17
C TYR A 122 -4.78 -4.24 -21.21
N ASP A 123 -5.47 -5.32 -21.57
CA ASP A 123 -6.59 -5.31 -22.51
C ASP A 123 -7.79 -4.51 -21.99
N ILE A 124 -7.98 -4.45 -20.66
CA ILE A 124 -8.99 -3.60 -20.01
C ILE A 124 -8.62 -2.11 -20.09
N GLY A 125 -7.34 -1.78 -20.24
CA GLY A 125 -6.86 -0.40 -20.40
C GLY A 125 -5.76 0.01 -19.44
N CYS A 126 -5.31 -0.87 -18.54
CA CYS A 126 -4.22 -0.58 -17.62
C CYS A 126 -2.91 -0.36 -18.38
N ARG A 127 -2.14 0.64 -17.98
CA ARG A 127 -0.83 0.93 -18.60
C ARG A 127 0.33 0.95 -17.62
N LYS A 128 0.10 0.99 -16.30
CA LYS A 128 1.18 0.94 -15.29
C LYS A 128 0.88 -0.21 -14.34
N ILE A 129 1.58 -1.32 -14.51
CA ILE A 129 1.32 -2.57 -13.77
C ILE A 129 2.56 -2.94 -12.98
N MET A 130 2.45 -2.95 -11.65
CA MET A 130 3.47 -3.48 -10.75
C MET A 130 3.09 -4.91 -10.37
N VAL A 131 3.97 -5.87 -10.61
CA VAL A 131 3.75 -7.26 -10.19
C VAL A 131 4.77 -7.63 -9.13
N LEU A 132 4.29 -7.99 -7.93
CA LEU A 132 5.15 -8.37 -6.81
C LEU A 132 5.66 -9.80 -6.98
N GLY A 133 6.94 -10.00 -6.67
CA GLY A 133 7.51 -11.34 -6.48
C GLY A 133 7.00 -12.01 -5.21
N LEU A 134 7.31 -13.30 -5.06
CA LEU A 134 7.08 -14.05 -3.84
C LEU A 134 7.96 -13.53 -2.70
N PRO A 135 7.46 -13.46 -1.46
CA PRO A 135 8.28 -13.27 -0.28
C PRO A 135 9.14 -14.53 -0.01
N PRO A 136 10.08 -14.51 0.95
CA PRO A 136 10.75 -15.73 1.42
C PRO A 136 9.75 -16.63 2.15
N ILE A 137 8.98 -17.44 1.43
CA ILE A 137 7.88 -18.24 1.99
C ILE A 137 8.35 -19.22 3.07
N GLY A 138 9.59 -19.71 2.98
CA GLY A 138 10.18 -20.55 4.01
C GLY A 138 10.42 -19.85 5.34
N CYS A 139 10.35 -18.51 5.38
CA CYS A 139 10.39 -17.73 6.60
C CYS A 139 9.01 -17.52 7.24
N LEU A 140 7.91 -17.97 6.62
CA LEU A 140 6.59 -17.84 7.21
C LEU A 140 6.47 -18.74 8.46
N PRO A 141 5.92 -18.24 9.59
CA PRO A 141 5.71 -19.04 10.78
C PRO A 141 4.91 -20.34 10.53
N VAL A 142 3.89 -20.30 9.66
CA VAL A 142 3.11 -21.48 9.28
C VAL A 142 3.99 -22.59 8.70
N GLN A 143 4.93 -22.25 7.83
CA GLN A 143 5.83 -23.21 7.18
C GLN A 143 6.80 -23.85 8.18
N MET A 144 7.34 -23.08 9.13
CA MET A 144 8.19 -23.61 10.21
C MET A 144 7.42 -24.61 11.09
N THR A 145 6.12 -24.34 11.32
CA THR A 145 5.23 -25.19 12.10
C THR A 145 4.93 -26.50 11.37
N PHE A 146 4.61 -26.45 10.07
CA PHE A 146 4.37 -27.65 9.26
C PHE A 146 5.63 -28.50 9.06
N ALA A 147 6.80 -27.88 9.01
CA ALA A 147 8.08 -28.59 9.06
C ALA A 147 8.39 -29.24 10.43
N ARG A 148 7.51 -29.07 11.44
CA ARG A 148 7.64 -29.61 12.80
C ARG A 148 8.92 -29.18 13.49
N GLN A 149 9.39 -27.97 13.21
CA GLN A 149 10.54 -27.42 13.92
C GLN A 149 10.18 -27.19 15.39
N LYS A 150 11.13 -27.43 16.31
CA LYS A 150 10.92 -27.13 17.73
C LYS A 150 10.88 -25.62 17.92
N GLN A 151 10.10 -25.16 18.88
CA GLN A 151 9.86 -23.73 19.14
C GLN A 151 11.15 -22.91 19.33
N ASN A 152 12.17 -23.47 19.98
CA ASN A 152 13.46 -22.82 20.22
C ASN A 152 14.50 -23.03 19.09
N GLU A 153 14.12 -23.74 18.03
CA GLU A 153 14.96 -24.08 16.88
C GLU A 153 14.33 -23.56 15.56
N ARG A 154 13.23 -22.79 15.64
CA ARG A 154 12.51 -22.24 14.49
C ARG A 154 13.43 -21.35 13.66
N ARG A 155 13.52 -21.66 12.36
CA ARG A 155 14.32 -20.93 11.37
C ARG A 155 13.70 -21.09 9.99
N CYS A 156 14.04 -20.17 9.09
CA CYS A 156 13.58 -20.25 7.71
C CYS A 156 13.96 -21.57 7.04
N ILE A 157 13.11 -22.05 6.14
CA ILE A 157 13.32 -23.29 5.38
C ILE A 157 14.00 -22.97 4.06
N ASP A 158 15.29 -23.31 3.96
CA ASP A 158 16.16 -22.94 2.83
C ASP A 158 15.61 -23.39 1.47
N LYS A 159 15.04 -24.60 1.38
CA LYS A 159 14.49 -25.12 0.12
C LYS A 159 13.31 -24.28 -0.40
N GLN A 160 12.39 -23.89 0.47
CA GLN A 160 11.22 -23.09 0.10
C GLN A 160 11.61 -21.67 -0.29
N ASN A 161 12.60 -21.11 0.39
CA ASN A 161 13.20 -19.82 0.03
C ASN A 161 13.91 -19.87 -1.33
N SER A 162 14.68 -20.93 -1.60
CA SER A 162 15.30 -21.16 -2.92
C SER A 162 14.25 -21.23 -4.02
N ASP A 163 13.16 -21.96 -3.80
CA ASP A 163 12.07 -22.09 -4.78
C ASP A 163 11.37 -20.75 -5.05
N SER A 164 11.25 -19.89 -4.03
CA SER A 164 10.75 -18.52 -4.17
C SER A 164 11.69 -17.65 -5.02
N GLN A 165 13.00 -17.73 -4.79
CA GLN A 165 14.00 -16.98 -5.57
C GLN A 165 14.04 -17.44 -7.03
N GLU A 166 14.01 -18.75 -7.28
CA GLU A 166 13.96 -19.31 -8.63
C GLU A 166 12.71 -18.83 -9.38
N TYR A 167 11.54 -18.89 -8.74
CA TYR A 167 10.31 -18.34 -9.32
C TYR A 167 10.44 -16.84 -9.60
N ASN A 168 10.95 -16.04 -8.66
CA ASN A 168 11.11 -14.59 -8.83
C ASN A 168 12.05 -14.23 -9.99
N GLN A 169 13.12 -15.00 -10.21
CA GLN A 169 14.00 -14.84 -11.37
C GLN A 169 13.26 -15.11 -12.68
N LYS A 170 12.47 -16.19 -12.73
CA LYS A 170 11.64 -16.50 -13.90
C LYS A 170 10.55 -15.45 -14.13
N LEU A 171 9.91 -14.96 -13.06
CA LEU A 171 8.90 -13.90 -13.12
C LEU A 171 9.49 -12.62 -13.70
N LYS A 172 10.63 -12.14 -13.17
CA LYS A 172 11.32 -10.95 -13.69
C LYS A 172 11.60 -11.06 -15.19
N LYS A 173 12.10 -12.22 -15.63
CA LYS A 173 12.32 -12.49 -17.05
C LYS A 173 11.02 -12.49 -17.85
N SER A 174 9.99 -13.20 -17.38
CA SER A 174 8.69 -13.29 -18.05
C SER A 174 8.04 -11.90 -18.24
N LEU A 175 8.05 -11.06 -17.21
CA LEU A 175 7.52 -9.69 -17.30
C LEU A 175 8.32 -8.83 -18.31
N THR A 176 9.64 -9.04 -18.38
CA THR A 176 10.50 -8.38 -19.39
C THR A 176 10.14 -8.83 -20.81
N ASP A 177 9.86 -10.12 -21.00
CA ASP A 177 9.46 -10.67 -22.30
C ASP A 177 8.10 -10.09 -22.75
N ILE A 178 7.14 -9.98 -21.83
CA ILE A 178 5.78 -9.48 -22.12
C ILE A 178 5.76 -7.96 -22.33
N GLN A 179 6.63 -7.20 -21.65
CA GLN A 179 6.76 -5.75 -21.81
C GLN A 179 6.89 -5.32 -23.28
N SER A 180 7.56 -6.13 -24.12
CA SER A 180 7.72 -5.86 -25.55
C SER A 180 6.41 -5.84 -26.35
N ASN A 181 5.37 -6.53 -25.87
CA ASN A 181 4.06 -6.61 -26.51
C ASN A 181 3.08 -5.55 -26.00
N LEU A 182 3.39 -4.88 -24.89
CA LEU A 182 2.49 -3.91 -24.24
C LEU A 182 2.84 -2.47 -24.62
N THR A 183 2.53 -2.10 -25.86
CA THR A 183 2.85 -0.77 -26.41
C THR A 183 2.25 0.36 -25.59
N GLY A 184 3.09 1.29 -25.11
CA GLY A 184 2.64 2.42 -24.30
C GLY A 184 2.25 2.04 -22.86
N GLY A 185 2.47 0.80 -22.45
CA GLY A 185 2.41 0.35 -21.06
C GLY A 185 3.81 0.18 -20.46
N VAL A 186 3.87 0.17 -19.13
CA VAL A 186 5.03 -0.16 -18.32
C VAL A 186 4.60 -1.22 -17.31
N ILE A 187 5.24 -2.37 -17.38
CA ILE A 187 5.20 -3.42 -16.37
C ILE A 187 6.55 -3.41 -15.66
N PHE A 188 6.52 -3.44 -14.33
CA PHE A 188 7.72 -3.61 -13.55
C PHE A 188 7.54 -4.69 -12.49
N TYR A 189 8.63 -5.44 -12.31
CA TYR A 189 8.77 -6.41 -11.24
C TYR A 189 9.10 -5.68 -9.95
N ALA A 190 8.36 -5.97 -8.89
CA ALA A 190 8.63 -5.46 -7.56
C ALA A 190 9.19 -6.57 -6.65
N ASP A 191 10.42 -6.38 -6.18
CA ASP A 191 11.08 -7.29 -5.26
C ASP A 191 10.65 -7.01 -3.83
N ILE A 192 9.91 -7.94 -3.22
CA ILE A 192 9.63 -7.92 -1.78
C ILE A 192 10.43 -8.99 -1.02
N TYR A 193 11.11 -9.90 -1.73
CA TYR A 193 11.81 -11.02 -1.13
C TYR A 193 12.98 -10.54 -0.28
N GLY A 194 13.85 -9.71 -0.86
CA GLY A 194 15.06 -9.22 -0.19
C GLY A 194 14.73 -8.45 1.09
N THR A 195 13.75 -7.57 1.03
CA THR A 195 13.32 -6.73 2.16
C THR A 195 12.76 -7.57 3.32
N ILE A 196 11.90 -8.55 3.03
CA ILE A 196 11.33 -9.41 4.07
C ILE A 196 12.39 -10.36 4.64
N LEU A 197 13.28 -10.89 3.80
CA LEU A 197 14.38 -11.75 4.26
C LEU A 197 15.36 -10.99 5.16
N ASP A 198 15.68 -9.75 4.81
CA ASP A 198 16.56 -8.92 5.63
C ASP A 198 15.91 -8.57 6.98
N MET A 199 14.61 -8.28 7.02
CA MET A 199 13.90 -8.16 8.29
C MET A 199 13.91 -9.47 9.09
N ALA A 200 13.80 -10.63 8.44
CA ALA A 200 13.81 -11.92 9.13
C ALA A 200 15.18 -12.31 9.70
N THR A 201 16.26 -11.94 9.02
CA THR A 201 17.64 -12.36 9.34
C THR A 201 18.47 -11.29 10.04
N ASN A 202 18.19 -10.01 9.79
CA ASN A 202 18.83 -8.83 10.39
C ASN A 202 17.81 -7.89 11.08
N PRO A 203 16.91 -8.40 11.95
CA PRO A 203 15.77 -7.65 12.48
C PRO A 203 16.14 -6.42 13.32
N GLN A 204 17.34 -6.40 13.90
CA GLN A 204 17.81 -5.31 14.76
C GLN A 204 18.03 -3.99 14.00
N SER A 205 18.10 -4.03 12.67
CA SER A 205 18.26 -2.86 11.80
C SER A 205 16.97 -2.06 11.60
N TYR A 206 15.82 -2.56 12.08
CA TYR A 206 14.50 -2.03 11.78
C TYR A 206 13.74 -1.58 13.05
N GLY A 207 13.28 -0.32 13.07
CA GLY A 207 12.48 0.24 14.16
C GLY A 207 13.24 0.42 15.48
N THR A 208 12.63 0.07 16.61
CA THR A 208 13.30 -0.10 17.92
C THR A 208 14.02 -1.45 18.04
N GLY A 209 14.14 -2.18 16.92
CA GLY A 209 14.62 -3.55 16.82
C GLY A 209 13.45 -4.54 16.84
N ILE A 210 13.14 -5.16 15.71
CA ILE A 210 12.24 -6.34 15.68
C ILE A 210 12.89 -7.43 16.55
N LYS A 211 12.13 -8.06 17.44
CA LYS A 211 12.63 -9.03 18.43
C LYS A 211 12.23 -10.46 18.11
N GLU A 212 11.10 -10.66 17.46
CA GLU A 212 10.57 -11.97 17.08
C GLU A 212 10.27 -12.01 15.57
N THR A 213 10.88 -12.96 14.86
CA THR A 213 10.76 -13.12 13.41
C THR A 213 10.20 -14.49 13.01
N THR A 214 9.95 -15.38 13.96
CA THR A 214 9.60 -16.79 13.70
C THR A 214 8.18 -17.15 14.12
N ARG A 215 7.46 -16.20 14.75
CA ARG A 215 6.10 -16.37 15.30
C ARG A 215 5.27 -15.12 15.04
N GLY A 216 3.96 -15.30 14.93
CA GLY A 216 2.99 -14.20 14.89
C GLY A 216 2.80 -13.54 16.26
N CYS A 217 2.52 -12.23 16.26
CA CYS A 217 2.07 -11.50 17.45
C CYS A 217 0.72 -12.01 17.96
N CYS A 218 -0.19 -12.33 17.04
CA CYS A 218 -1.50 -12.87 17.29
C CYS A 218 -1.47 -14.39 17.11
N GLY A 219 -1.92 -15.11 18.13
CA GLY A 219 -1.88 -16.56 18.17
C GLY A 219 -0.85 -17.09 19.15
N THR A 220 -0.66 -18.41 19.13
CA THR A 220 0.30 -19.07 20.02
C THR A 220 1.67 -19.25 19.38
N GLY A 221 1.78 -19.12 18.05
CA GLY A 221 2.97 -19.54 17.30
C GLY A 221 3.24 -21.06 17.38
N GLU A 222 2.21 -21.85 17.71
CA GLU A 222 2.26 -23.32 17.82
C GLU A 222 1.16 -24.02 17.02
N LEU A 223 0.02 -23.36 16.83
CA LEU A 223 -1.16 -23.88 16.13
C LEU A 223 -1.69 -22.85 15.12
N GLU A 224 -0.78 -22.46 14.23
CA GLU A 224 -0.85 -21.35 13.27
C GLU A 224 -2.17 -21.29 12.45
N LEU A 225 -2.72 -22.43 11.98
CA LEU A 225 -3.94 -22.46 11.13
C LEU A 225 -5.23 -22.92 11.83
N SER A 226 -5.20 -23.21 13.14
CA SER A 226 -6.38 -23.79 13.82
C SER A 226 -7.42 -22.76 14.27
N TYR A 227 -6.98 -21.53 14.54
CA TYR A 227 -7.82 -20.41 14.95
C TYR A 227 -7.29 -19.13 14.32
N LEU A 228 -7.96 -18.65 13.27
CA LEU A 228 -7.69 -17.32 12.72
C LEU A 228 -7.73 -16.27 13.84
N CYS A 229 -6.90 -15.25 13.73
CA CYS A 229 -6.89 -14.12 14.66
C CYS A 229 -8.28 -13.53 14.87
N ASN A 230 -8.76 -13.62 16.11
CA ASN A 230 -10.09 -13.18 16.49
C ASN A 230 -10.06 -12.59 17.91
N PRO A 231 -11.14 -11.96 18.40
CA PRO A 231 -11.16 -11.30 19.71
C PRO A 231 -10.84 -12.21 20.92
N LEU A 232 -10.88 -13.54 20.75
CA LEU A 232 -10.54 -14.52 21.79
C LEU A 232 -9.09 -15.00 21.70
N THR A 233 -8.39 -14.72 20.60
CA THR A 233 -6.99 -15.09 20.40
C THR A 233 -6.09 -14.15 21.19
N ARG A 234 -5.10 -14.70 21.90
CA ARG A 234 -4.11 -13.88 22.61
C ARG A 234 -3.23 -13.14 21.60
N THR A 235 -2.94 -11.88 21.91
CA THR A 235 -2.01 -11.05 21.16
C THR A 235 -0.81 -10.67 22.01
N CYS A 236 0.31 -10.39 21.36
CA CYS A 236 1.49 -9.85 22.00
C CYS A 236 1.24 -8.43 22.55
N PRO A 237 2.08 -7.94 23.49
CA PRO A 237 1.92 -6.59 24.06
C PRO A 237 2.23 -5.44 23.08
N ASP A 238 3.18 -5.65 22.17
CA ASP A 238 3.60 -4.66 21.17
C ASP A 238 3.89 -5.35 19.83
N ALA A 239 3.09 -5.07 18.81
CA ALA A 239 3.26 -5.63 17.48
C ALA A 239 4.53 -5.13 16.76
N ASN A 240 5.13 -4.01 17.19
CA ASN A 240 6.38 -3.52 16.61
C ASN A 240 7.59 -4.39 16.99
N ASP A 241 7.47 -5.22 18.03
CA ASP A 241 8.48 -6.21 18.39
C ASP A 241 8.46 -7.45 17.46
N TYR A 242 7.47 -7.57 16.56
CA TYR A 242 7.23 -8.75 15.73
C TYR A 242 7.31 -8.42 14.24
N LEU A 243 7.90 -9.32 13.45
CA LEU A 243 7.85 -9.28 11.99
C LEU A 243 6.46 -9.62 11.47
N PHE A 244 5.81 -10.63 12.06
CA PHE A 244 4.52 -11.15 11.62
C PHE A 244 3.39 -10.81 12.61
N TRP A 245 2.25 -10.37 12.08
CA TRP A 245 1.04 -10.17 12.86
C TRP A 245 0.42 -11.52 13.21
N ASP A 246 0.26 -12.42 12.25
CA ASP A 246 -0.18 -13.79 12.44
C ASP A 246 0.86 -14.77 11.88
N ASP A 247 0.44 -15.95 11.46
CA ASP A 247 1.32 -17.01 10.97
C ASP A 247 1.82 -16.84 9.52
N ILE A 248 1.27 -15.84 8.81
CA ILE A 248 1.49 -15.60 7.39
C ILE A 248 1.76 -14.11 7.12
N HIS A 249 0.97 -13.22 7.71
CA HIS A 249 0.91 -11.80 7.36
C HIS A 249 1.88 -10.97 8.21
N PRO A 250 2.67 -10.07 7.60
CA PRO A 250 3.52 -9.12 8.31
C PRO A 250 2.76 -8.15 9.24
N THR A 251 3.46 -7.57 10.21
CA THR A 251 2.93 -6.48 11.04
C THR A 251 2.87 -5.16 10.27
N GLN A 252 2.17 -4.16 10.82
CA GLN A 252 2.12 -2.81 10.25
C GLN A 252 3.52 -2.21 10.05
N LEU A 253 4.44 -2.40 11.01
CA LEU A 253 5.83 -1.95 10.89
C LEU A 253 6.51 -2.61 9.67
N ALA A 254 6.34 -3.91 9.51
CA ALA A 254 6.93 -4.64 8.40
C ALA A 254 6.33 -4.22 7.05
N TYR A 255 5.02 -4.05 6.95
CA TYR A 255 4.38 -3.51 5.75
C TYR A 255 4.83 -2.09 5.42
N LEU A 256 5.11 -1.26 6.43
CA LEU A 256 5.69 0.08 6.21
C LEU A 256 7.09 -0.02 5.60
N VAL A 257 7.96 -0.91 6.09
CA VAL A 257 9.30 -1.14 5.53
C VAL A 257 9.21 -1.65 4.08
N VAL A 258 8.33 -2.61 3.80
CA VAL A 258 8.07 -3.09 2.43
C VAL A 258 7.60 -1.94 1.53
N SER A 259 6.66 -1.12 2.01
CA SER A 259 6.15 0.03 1.24
C SER A 259 7.25 1.05 0.91
N LEU A 260 8.15 1.35 1.86
CA LEU A 260 9.30 2.23 1.62
C LEU A 260 10.27 1.63 0.60
N SER A 261 10.49 0.32 0.65
CA SER A 261 11.31 -0.40 -0.34
C SER A 261 10.68 -0.39 -1.74
N LEU A 262 9.36 -0.45 -1.85
CA LEU A 262 8.67 -0.31 -3.13
C LEU A 262 8.80 1.11 -3.69
N VAL A 263 8.72 2.14 -2.84
CA VAL A 263 8.98 3.53 -3.25
C VAL A 263 10.40 3.67 -3.79
N ASP A 264 11.39 3.10 -3.10
CA ASP A 264 12.78 3.09 -3.56
C ASP A 264 12.93 2.46 -4.96
N GLN A 265 12.34 1.29 -5.16
CA GLN A 265 12.34 0.60 -6.46
C GLN A 265 11.68 1.45 -7.56
N ILE A 266 10.54 2.09 -7.26
CA ILE A 266 9.88 3.00 -8.21
C ILE A 266 10.78 4.18 -8.57
N LEU A 267 11.53 4.75 -7.62
CA LEU A 267 12.45 5.85 -7.89
C LEU A 267 13.61 5.41 -8.80
N HIS A 268 14.14 4.21 -8.61
CA HIS A 268 15.13 3.62 -9.50
C HIS A 268 14.58 3.43 -10.92
N GLU A 269 13.36 2.91 -11.07
CA GLU A 269 12.69 2.77 -12.37
C GLU A 269 12.47 4.14 -13.05
N LEU A 270 11.99 5.15 -12.30
CA LEU A 270 11.85 6.52 -12.81
C LEU A 270 13.20 7.08 -13.27
N TYR A 271 14.26 6.82 -12.51
CA TYR A 271 15.61 7.19 -12.89
C TYR A 271 16.05 6.48 -14.18
N ASP A 272 15.80 5.18 -14.33
CA ASP A 272 16.23 4.43 -15.51
C ASP A 272 15.52 4.90 -16.80
N ILE A 273 14.27 5.38 -16.71
CA ILE A 273 13.55 5.99 -17.86
C ILE A 273 13.94 7.45 -18.13
N GLY A 274 14.90 8.01 -17.38
CA GLY A 274 15.46 9.33 -17.64
C GLY A 274 14.97 10.45 -16.72
N CYS A 275 14.15 10.18 -15.70
CA CYS A 275 13.83 11.19 -14.71
C CYS A 275 15.10 11.54 -13.91
N ARG A 276 15.42 12.82 -13.83
CA ARG A 276 16.60 13.31 -13.09
C ARG A 276 16.25 14.31 -12.00
N LYS A 277 15.01 14.77 -11.93
CA LYS A 277 14.52 15.67 -10.88
C LYS A 277 13.23 15.09 -10.34
N ILE A 278 13.27 14.55 -9.12
CA ILE A 278 12.14 13.84 -8.51
C ILE A 278 11.88 14.45 -7.14
N MET A 279 10.65 14.92 -6.96
CA MET A 279 10.17 15.46 -5.69
C MET A 279 9.28 14.41 -5.02
N VAL A 280 9.56 14.08 -3.77
CA VAL A 280 8.74 13.14 -3.00
C VAL A 280 8.12 13.89 -1.83
N LEU A 281 6.79 13.98 -1.82
CA LEU A 281 6.04 14.70 -0.78
C LEU A 281 5.97 13.87 0.49
N GLY A 282 6.25 14.50 1.64
CA GLY A 282 5.94 13.94 2.95
C GLY A 282 4.43 13.88 3.23
N LEU A 283 4.05 13.17 4.28
CA LEU A 283 2.70 13.21 4.84
C LEU A 283 2.42 14.57 5.51
N PRO A 284 1.18 15.09 5.41
CA PRO A 284 0.74 16.25 6.19
C PRO A 284 0.58 15.90 7.68
N PRO A 285 0.29 16.86 8.59
CA PRO A 285 -0.09 16.56 9.95
C PRO A 285 -1.50 15.92 9.99
N ILE A 286 -1.59 14.60 9.80
CA ILE A 286 -2.89 13.92 9.64
C ILE A 286 -3.77 14.07 10.88
N GLY A 287 -3.18 14.21 12.07
CA GLY A 287 -3.91 14.47 13.30
C GLY A 287 -4.62 15.83 13.31
N CYS A 288 -4.26 16.75 12.41
CA CYS A 288 -4.95 18.01 12.21
C CYS A 288 -6.08 17.95 11.16
N LEU A 289 -6.36 16.79 10.56
CA LEU A 289 -7.50 16.67 9.65
C LEU A 289 -8.81 16.72 10.45
N PRO A 290 -9.84 17.45 9.98
CA PRO A 290 -11.14 17.48 10.63
C PRO A 290 -11.66 16.07 10.92
N VAL A 291 -11.57 15.15 9.95
CA VAL A 291 -12.09 13.79 10.07
C VAL A 291 -11.50 13.04 11.28
N GLN A 292 -10.22 13.25 11.53
CA GLN A 292 -9.52 12.61 12.64
C GLN A 292 -9.98 13.21 13.97
N MET A 293 -10.13 14.54 14.06
CA MET A 293 -10.69 15.19 15.25
C MET A 293 -12.13 14.73 15.56
N THR A 294 -12.94 14.50 14.51
CA THR A 294 -14.29 13.94 14.63
C THR A 294 -14.26 12.53 15.22
N PHE A 295 -13.39 11.65 14.69
CA PHE A 295 -13.25 10.28 15.19
C PHE A 295 -12.71 10.19 16.61
N ALA A 296 -11.87 11.13 17.03
CA ALA A 296 -11.39 11.22 18.41
C ALA A 296 -12.48 11.63 19.41
N ARG A 297 -13.72 11.91 18.96
CA ARG A 297 -14.88 12.29 19.79
C ARG A 297 -14.59 13.46 20.72
N GLN A 298 -13.76 14.40 20.27
CA GLN A 298 -13.47 15.61 21.03
C GLN A 298 -14.72 16.49 21.14
N LYS A 299 -14.87 17.21 22.25
CA LYS A 299 -15.97 18.19 22.38
C LYS A 299 -15.77 19.30 21.35
N GLN A 300 -16.88 19.83 20.84
CA GLN A 300 -16.88 20.82 19.76
C GLN A 300 -16.01 22.05 20.02
N ASN A 301 -15.99 22.55 21.26
CA ASN A 301 -15.20 23.73 21.65
C ASN A 301 -13.75 23.40 22.05
N GLU A 302 -13.36 22.12 21.95
CA GLU A 302 -12.05 21.60 22.35
C GLU A 302 -11.34 20.87 21.18
N ARG A 303 -11.90 20.95 19.95
CA ARG A 303 -11.31 20.31 18.77
C ARG A 303 -9.90 20.85 18.53
N ARG A 304 -8.93 19.94 18.55
CA ARG A 304 -7.51 20.20 18.34
C ARG A 304 -6.86 19.02 17.64
N CYS A 305 -5.71 19.29 17.04
CA CYS A 305 -4.92 18.25 16.41
C CYS A 305 -4.59 17.11 17.39
N ILE A 306 -4.55 15.88 16.86
CA ILE A 306 -4.24 14.68 17.63
C ILE A 306 -2.73 14.42 17.59
N ASP A 307 -2.07 14.69 18.72
CA ASP A 307 -0.61 14.66 18.86
C ASP A 307 0.00 13.30 18.45
N LYS A 308 -0.67 12.19 18.81
CA LYS A 308 -0.19 10.84 18.46
C LYS A 308 -0.15 10.62 16.95
N GLN A 309 -1.23 10.95 16.24
CA GLN A 309 -1.31 10.77 14.79
C GLN A 309 -0.34 11.70 14.04
N ASN A 310 -0.17 12.94 14.53
CA ASN A 310 0.85 13.85 14.02
C ASN A 310 2.27 13.31 14.23
N SER A 311 2.54 12.70 15.38
CA SER A 311 3.82 12.04 15.66
C SER A 311 4.07 10.88 14.69
N ASP A 312 3.05 10.10 14.35
CA ASP A 312 3.14 9.02 13.38
C ASP A 312 3.47 9.55 11.96
N SER A 313 2.86 10.67 11.54
CA SER A 313 3.22 11.34 10.28
C SER A 313 4.67 11.84 10.28
N GLN A 314 5.15 12.42 11.38
CA GLN A 314 6.54 12.88 11.50
C GLN A 314 7.52 11.72 11.49
N GLU A 315 7.20 10.62 12.16
CA GLU A 315 8.03 9.41 12.15
C GLU A 315 8.18 8.87 10.72
N TYR A 316 7.07 8.76 9.99
CA TYR A 316 7.07 8.39 8.58
C TYR A 316 7.95 9.35 7.76
N ASN A 317 7.75 10.67 7.88
CA ASN A 317 8.50 11.67 7.13
C ASN A 317 10.00 11.64 7.42
N ASN A 318 10.39 11.37 8.67
CA ASN A 318 11.81 11.24 9.04
C ASN A 318 12.44 9.99 8.42
N LYS A 319 11.72 8.86 8.42
CA LYS A 319 12.16 7.63 7.75
C LYS A 319 12.26 7.83 6.23
N LEU A 320 11.28 8.52 5.64
CA LEU A 320 11.27 8.86 4.22
C LEU A 320 12.46 9.77 3.85
N LYS A 321 12.71 10.84 4.61
CA LYS A 321 13.88 11.73 4.39
C LYS A 321 15.19 10.94 4.40
N LYS A 322 15.39 10.08 5.40
CA LYS A 322 16.59 9.24 5.50
C LYS A 322 16.72 8.31 4.30
N SER A 323 15.63 7.62 3.95
CA SER A 323 15.59 6.75 2.78
C SER A 323 15.95 7.51 1.50
N LEU A 324 15.37 8.70 1.26
CA LEU A 324 15.68 9.49 0.06
C LEU A 324 17.14 9.96 0.01
N MET A 325 17.80 10.21 1.15
CA MET A 325 19.24 10.51 1.18
C MET A 325 20.08 9.31 0.74
N ASP A 326 19.73 8.11 1.24
CA ASP A 326 20.41 6.88 0.85
C ASP A 326 20.22 6.61 -0.65
N ILE A 327 19.00 6.82 -1.17
CA ILE A 327 18.65 6.66 -2.59
C ILE A 327 19.40 7.66 -3.48
N GLN A 328 19.43 8.94 -3.08
CA GLN A 328 20.15 10.00 -3.78
C GLN A 328 21.64 9.66 -3.96
N SER A 329 22.25 8.94 -3.01
CA SER A 329 23.66 8.52 -3.11
C SER A 329 23.89 7.46 -4.20
N ASN A 330 22.88 6.63 -4.47
CA ASN A 330 22.95 5.56 -5.46
C ASN A 330 22.54 6.02 -6.87
N LEU A 331 21.67 7.04 -6.98
CA LEU A 331 21.16 7.55 -8.25
C LEU A 331 21.95 8.79 -8.73
N THR A 332 23.21 8.57 -9.09
CA THR A 332 24.15 9.65 -9.48
C THR A 332 23.62 10.53 -10.63
N GLY A 333 23.76 11.85 -10.50
CA GLY A 333 23.25 12.79 -11.51
C GLY A 333 21.73 13.02 -11.48
N SER A 334 21.01 12.37 -10.56
CA SER A 334 19.66 12.76 -10.18
C SER A 334 19.65 13.79 -9.05
N VAL A 335 18.55 14.49 -8.92
CA VAL A 335 18.17 15.35 -7.80
C VAL A 335 16.85 14.80 -7.26
N ILE A 336 16.93 14.06 -6.17
CA ILE A 336 15.82 13.49 -5.44
C ILE A 336 15.75 14.22 -4.11
N PHE A 337 14.63 14.89 -3.85
CA PHE A 337 14.48 15.64 -2.62
C PHE A 337 13.11 15.41 -1.99
N TYR A 338 13.15 15.36 -0.66
CA TYR A 338 11.97 15.40 0.18
C TYR A 338 11.36 16.80 0.11
N ALA A 339 10.05 16.86 -0.11
CA ALA A 339 9.29 18.08 -0.04
C ALA A 339 8.38 18.07 1.20
N ASP A 340 8.61 19.04 2.08
CA ASP A 340 7.86 19.19 3.32
C ASP A 340 6.53 19.89 3.07
N ILE A 341 5.43 19.15 3.23
CA ILE A 341 4.10 19.75 3.36
C ILE A 341 3.61 19.72 4.81
N TYR A 342 4.28 18.96 5.69
CA TYR A 342 3.89 18.82 7.08
C TYR A 342 3.99 20.17 7.80
N GLY A 343 5.16 20.80 7.76
CA GLY A 343 5.41 22.07 8.44
C GLY A 343 4.46 23.17 7.97
N THR A 344 4.27 23.29 6.65
CA THR A 344 3.40 24.31 6.05
C THR A 344 1.94 24.16 6.48
N ILE A 345 1.40 22.94 6.46
CA ILE A 345 0.01 22.70 6.87
C ILE A 345 -0.15 22.84 8.39
N LEU A 346 0.84 22.39 9.18
CA LEU A 346 0.80 22.55 10.63
C LEU A 346 0.86 24.02 11.03
N ASP A 347 1.67 24.83 10.34
CA ASP A 347 1.75 26.27 10.57
C ASP A 347 0.43 26.96 10.23
N MET A 348 -0.23 26.62 9.13
CA MET A 348 -1.58 27.11 8.85
C MET A 348 -2.60 26.66 9.92
N ALA A 349 -2.47 25.44 10.44
CA ALA A 349 -3.38 24.92 11.47
C ALA A 349 -3.20 25.60 12.84
N THR A 350 -1.96 25.97 13.18
CA THR A 350 -1.59 26.50 14.51
C THR A 350 -1.46 28.02 14.55
N ASN A 351 -1.11 28.65 13.41
CA ASN A 351 -0.98 30.09 13.23
C ASN A 351 -1.89 30.62 12.09
N PRO A 352 -3.21 30.27 12.07
CA PRO A 352 -4.09 30.56 10.93
C PRO A 352 -4.25 32.04 10.62
N GLN A 353 -4.12 32.91 11.63
CA GLN A 353 -4.27 34.36 11.48
C GLN A 353 -3.24 34.97 10.51
N SER A 354 -2.03 34.40 10.44
CA SER A 354 -0.98 34.84 9.50
C SER A 354 -1.39 34.64 8.03
N TYR A 355 -2.36 33.76 7.79
CA TYR A 355 -2.86 33.38 6.48
C TYR A 355 -4.26 33.93 6.19
N GLY A 356 -4.86 34.67 7.13
CA GLY A 356 -6.26 35.11 7.05
C GLY A 356 -7.27 33.98 7.26
N ILE A 357 -6.84 32.81 7.73
CA ILE A 357 -7.70 31.65 8.02
C ILE A 357 -8.37 31.88 9.38
N LYS A 358 -9.67 31.56 9.46
CA LYS A 358 -10.49 31.70 10.68
C LYS A 358 -10.88 30.36 11.30
N GLU A 359 -11.01 29.31 10.49
CA GLU A 359 -11.39 27.96 10.92
C GLU A 359 -10.39 26.92 10.41
N THR A 360 -9.84 26.12 11.33
CA THR A 360 -8.83 25.09 11.04
C THR A 360 -9.27 23.69 11.45
N THR A 361 -10.39 23.56 12.15
CA THR A 361 -10.84 22.31 12.77
C THR A 361 -12.03 21.66 12.06
N ARG A 362 -12.57 22.32 11.03
CA ARG A 362 -13.75 21.90 10.26
C ARG A 362 -13.55 22.15 8.77
N GLY A 363 -14.18 21.33 7.94
CA GLY A 363 -14.35 21.63 6.52
C GLY A 363 -15.32 22.78 6.28
N CYS A 364 -15.07 23.60 5.25
CA CYS A 364 -16.02 24.61 4.76
C CYS A 364 -17.32 23.95 4.27
N CYS A 365 -17.20 22.80 3.62
CA CYS A 365 -18.29 22.03 3.09
C CYS A 365 -18.51 20.80 3.99
N GLY A 366 -19.75 20.65 4.46
CA GLY A 366 -20.11 19.65 5.46
C GLY A 366 -20.70 20.27 6.71
N THR A 367 -21.11 19.41 7.64
CA THR A 367 -21.52 19.85 8.98
C THR A 367 -20.32 20.06 9.89
N GLY A 368 -19.12 19.63 9.49
CA GLY A 368 -17.94 19.58 10.35
C GLY A 368 -18.19 18.80 11.64
N GLU A 369 -19.09 17.82 11.65
CA GLU A 369 -19.45 16.99 12.82
C GLU A 369 -19.82 15.56 12.41
N LEU A 370 -20.39 15.39 11.20
CA LEU A 370 -20.80 14.11 10.61
C LEU A 370 -20.11 13.88 9.26
N GLU A 371 -18.81 14.13 9.29
CA GLU A 371 -17.86 14.35 8.20
C GLU A 371 -17.75 13.19 7.18
N LEU A 372 -18.17 11.98 7.55
CA LEU A 372 -18.17 10.81 6.65
C LEU A 372 -19.55 10.34 6.19
N SER A 373 -20.63 10.92 6.72
CA SER A 373 -21.99 10.48 6.39
C SER A 373 -22.56 11.14 5.14
N TYR A 374 -22.05 12.33 4.77
CA TYR A 374 -22.44 13.07 3.58
C TYR A 374 -21.19 13.74 2.98
N LEU A 375 -20.58 13.08 2.01
CA LEU A 375 -19.52 13.68 1.19
C LEU A 375 -20.03 14.98 0.56
N CYS A 376 -19.15 15.98 0.44
CA CYS A 376 -19.47 17.27 -0.18
C CYS A 376 -20.16 17.13 -1.53
N ASN A 377 -21.47 17.40 -1.53
CA ASN A 377 -22.34 17.28 -2.68
C ASN A 377 -23.32 18.47 -2.75
N PRO A 378 -24.11 18.63 -3.83
CA PRO A 378 -25.00 19.78 -3.99
C PRO A 378 -26.05 20.00 -2.88
N LEU A 379 -26.33 18.99 -2.05
CA LEU A 379 -27.26 19.07 -0.91
C LEU A 379 -26.55 19.43 0.40
N THR A 380 -25.22 19.44 0.40
CA THR A 380 -24.40 19.70 1.58
C THR A 380 -24.25 21.20 1.78
N ARG A 381 -24.41 21.68 3.01
CA ARG A 381 -24.18 23.10 3.31
C ARG A 381 -22.71 23.41 3.15
N THR A 382 -22.44 24.55 2.53
CA THR A 382 -21.09 25.13 2.43
C THR A 382 -21.01 26.39 3.26
N CYS A 383 -19.82 26.71 3.71
CA CYS A 383 -19.51 27.97 4.34
C CYS A 383 -19.69 29.14 3.35
N PRO A 384 -19.87 30.39 3.82
CA PRO A 384 -20.02 31.55 2.95
C PRO A 384 -18.74 31.93 2.19
N ASP A 385 -17.57 31.71 2.78
CA ASP A 385 -16.27 32.01 2.19
C ASP A 385 -15.26 30.91 2.53
N ALA A 386 -14.81 30.17 1.52
CA ALA A 386 -13.84 29.09 1.69
C ALA A 386 -12.46 29.60 2.12
N ASN A 387 -12.12 30.87 1.87
CA ASN A 387 -10.83 31.41 2.29
C ASN A 387 -10.73 31.59 3.81
N ASP A 388 -11.87 31.61 4.51
CA ASP A 388 -11.90 31.60 5.96
C ASP A 388 -11.52 30.23 6.55
N TYR A 389 -11.38 29.19 5.73
CA TYR A 389 -11.18 27.80 6.18
C TYR A 389 -9.85 27.24 5.67
N LEU A 390 -9.17 26.46 6.52
CA LEU A 390 -8.02 25.65 6.11
C LEU A 390 -8.44 24.49 5.21
N PHE A 391 -9.56 23.85 5.52
CA PHE A 391 -10.05 22.67 4.81
C PHE A 391 -11.36 22.93 4.06
N TRP A 392 -11.42 22.44 2.82
CA TRP A 392 -12.62 22.50 2.00
C TRP A 392 -13.63 21.45 2.47
N ASP A 393 -13.18 20.21 2.66
CA ASP A 393 -13.94 19.13 3.27
C ASP A 393 -13.16 18.60 4.49
N ASP A 394 -13.46 17.40 4.96
CA ASP A 394 -12.90 16.89 6.20
C ASP A 394 -11.49 16.29 6.08
N ILE A 395 -10.92 16.36 4.87
CA ILE A 395 -9.61 15.79 4.51
C ILE A 395 -8.79 16.79 3.68
N HIS A 396 -9.42 17.46 2.72
CA HIS A 396 -8.75 18.25 1.68
C HIS A 396 -8.67 19.74 2.04
N PRO A 397 -7.50 20.36 1.90
CA PRO A 397 -7.33 21.81 2.04
C PRO A 397 -8.19 22.64 1.08
N THR A 398 -8.46 23.89 1.44
CA THR A 398 -9.08 24.89 0.53
C THR A 398 -8.11 25.35 -0.55
N GLN A 399 -8.63 26.08 -1.55
CA GLN A 399 -7.79 26.69 -2.58
C GLN A 399 -6.71 27.60 -2.00
N LEU A 400 -7.05 28.40 -0.97
CA LEU A 400 -6.08 29.25 -0.26
C LEU A 400 -4.96 28.40 0.34
N ALA A 401 -5.30 27.35 1.07
CA ALA A 401 -4.31 26.48 1.69
C ALA A 401 -3.44 25.74 0.65
N TYR A 402 -4.03 25.28 -0.45
CA TYR A 402 -3.26 24.71 -1.56
C TYR A 402 -2.34 25.72 -2.23
N LEU A 403 -2.72 26.99 -2.33
CA LEU A 403 -1.85 28.04 -2.85
C LEU A 403 -0.62 28.22 -1.93
N VAL A 404 -0.82 28.29 -0.61
CA VAL A 404 0.27 28.40 0.37
C VAL A 404 1.21 27.20 0.30
N VAL A 405 0.66 25.97 0.27
CA VAL A 405 1.47 24.75 0.10
C VAL A 405 2.25 24.79 -1.21
N SER A 406 1.61 25.19 -2.31
CA SER A 406 2.24 25.23 -3.63
C SER A 406 3.39 26.25 -3.69
N LEU A 407 3.21 27.44 -3.10
CA LEU A 407 4.26 28.45 -2.99
C LEU A 407 5.43 27.94 -2.15
N SER A 408 5.14 27.32 -0.99
CA SER A 408 6.16 26.68 -0.16
C SER A 408 6.93 25.59 -0.90
N LEU A 409 6.26 24.78 -1.72
CA LEU A 409 6.89 23.75 -2.55
C LEU A 409 7.78 24.36 -3.64
N VAL A 410 7.34 25.45 -4.29
CA VAL A 410 8.17 26.18 -5.27
C VAL A 410 9.43 26.72 -4.62
N ASP A 411 9.33 27.30 -3.42
CA ASP A 411 10.50 27.80 -2.69
C ASP A 411 11.47 26.67 -2.32
N GLN A 412 10.94 25.52 -1.87
CA GLN A 412 11.74 24.32 -1.58
C GLN A 412 12.43 23.79 -2.85
N ILE A 413 11.73 23.74 -3.99
CA ILE A 413 12.30 23.36 -5.29
C ILE A 413 13.43 24.32 -5.67
N LEU A 414 13.22 25.63 -5.58
CA LEU A 414 14.21 26.63 -5.95
C LEU A 414 15.45 26.54 -5.08
N HIS A 415 15.30 26.25 -3.79
CA HIS A 415 16.42 26.07 -2.87
C HIS A 415 17.27 24.84 -3.20
N VAL A 416 16.66 23.77 -3.74
CA VAL A 416 17.35 22.54 -4.11
C VAL A 416 17.99 22.61 -5.51
N LEU A 417 17.43 23.42 -6.41
CA LEU A 417 17.91 23.54 -7.80
C LEU A 417 18.97 24.64 -8.02
N GLN A 418 19.24 25.47 -7.02
CA GLN A 418 20.37 26.41 -6.98
C GLN A 418 21.62 25.71 -6.49
#